data_AF-A0A3B7L330-F1
#
_entry.id   AF-A0A3B7L330-F1
#
_cell.length_a   1.000
_cell.length_b   1.000
_cell.length_c   1.000
_cell.angle_alpha   90.00
_cell.angle_beta   90.00
_cell.angle_gamma   90.00
#
_symmetry.space_group_name_H-M   'P 1'
#
loop_
_entity.id
_entity.type
_entity.pdbx_description
1 polymer ?
#
loop_
_entity_poly.entity_id
_entity_poly.type
_entity_poly.pdbx_seq_one_letter_code
_entity_poly.pdbx_strand_id
1 'polypeptide(L)' 'MRIRNSVGVTPLYREAWIHCTNEVECGFRAKMGLELIHTTCPSAKPNPEVELPAAPSLLAKLLNEAN' A
#
# COMPACT_ATOMS: atom_id res chain seq x y z
N MET A 1 2.84 16.54 -10.48
CA MET A 1 2.29 15.59 -11.48
C MET A 1 1.04 14.94 -10.92
N ARG A 2 0.04 14.67 -11.76
CA ARG A 2 -1.25 14.09 -11.34
C ARG A 2 -1.58 12.86 -12.19
N ILE A 3 -2.09 11.81 -11.56
CA ILE A 3 -2.58 10.60 -12.23
C ILE A 3 -4.04 10.84 -12.64
N ARG A 4 -4.36 10.67 -13.93
CA ARG A 4 -5.77 10.71 -14.42
C ARG A 4 -6.45 9.36 -14.29
N ASN A 5 -5.75 8.31 -14.68
CA ASN A 5 -6.25 6.95 -14.69
C ASN A 5 -5.09 6.00 -14.41
N SER A 6 -5.38 4.88 -13.76
CA SER A 6 -4.43 3.79 -13.60
C SER A 6 -5.14 2.44 -13.73
N VAL A 7 -4.51 1.52 -14.45
CA VAL A 7 -5.02 0.18 -14.74
C VAL A 7 -4.03 -0.84 -14.20
N GLY A 8 -4.52 -1.77 -13.38
CA GLY A 8 -3.75 -2.93 -12.95
C GLY A 8 -3.68 -3.93 -14.09
N VAL A 9 -2.48 -4.24 -14.58
CA VAL A 9 -2.26 -5.19 -15.68
C VAL A 9 -1.99 -6.57 -15.14
N THR A 10 -1.19 -6.66 -14.06
CA THR A 10 -0.96 -7.88 -13.30
C THR A 10 -1.04 -7.56 -11.80
N PRO A 11 -1.02 -8.56 -10.90
CA PRO A 11 -0.95 -8.30 -9.46
C PRO A 11 0.26 -7.47 -9.01
N LEU A 12 1.34 -7.46 -9.80
CA LEU A 12 2.60 -6.77 -9.48
C LEU A 12 2.87 -5.54 -10.35
N TYR A 13 2.14 -5.34 -11.45
CA TYR A 13 2.39 -4.28 -12.42
C TYR A 13 1.15 -3.44 -12.70
N ARG A 14 1.33 -2.11 -12.67
CA ARG A 14 0.28 -1.12 -12.90
C ARG A 14 0.75 -0.06 -13.89
N GLU A 15 -0.11 0.28 -14.84
CA GLU A 15 0.12 1.40 -15.75
C GLU A 15 -0.73 2.61 -15.34
N ALA A 16 -0.20 3.81 -15.52
CA ALA A 16 -0.91 5.05 -15.19
C ALA A 16 -0.67 6.15 -16.24
N TRP A 17 -1.71 6.92 -16.52
CA TRP A 17 -1.62 8.13 -17.34
C TRP A 17 -1.36 9.33 -16.44
N ILE A 18 -0.22 9.99 -16.64
CA ILE A 18 0.21 11.12 -15.84
C ILE A 18 0.27 12.40 -16.67
N HIS A 19 0.00 13.52 -16.03
CA HIS A 19 0.14 14.85 -16.61
C HIS A 19 0.75 15.83 -15.60
N CYS A 20 1.40 16.87 -16.12
CA CYS A 20 1.81 17.99 -15.29
C CYS A 20 0.56 18.67 -14.70
N THR A 21 0.68 19.15 -13.47
CA THR A 21 -0.39 19.90 -12.79
C THR A 21 -0.55 21.29 -13.36
N ASN A 22 0.53 21.89 -13.88
CA ASN A 22 0.47 23.10 -14.69
C ASN A 22 0.15 22.71 -16.15
N GLU A 23 -1.13 22.44 -16.42
CA GLU A 23 -1.57 21.91 -17.72
C GLU A 23 -1.32 22.90 -18.87
N VAL A 24 -1.39 24.22 -18.62
CA VAL A 24 -1.31 25.26 -19.65
C VAL A 24 0.13 25.56 -20.07
N GLU A 25 1.05 25.73 -19.12
CA GLU A 25 2.42 26.15 -19.46
C GLU A 25 3.37 24.97 -19.74
N CYS A 26 3.17 23.83 -19.07
CA CYS A 26 4.07 22.68 -19.19
C CYS A 26 3.59 21.66 -20.22
N GLY A 27 2.27 21.43 -20.33
CA GLY A 27 1.66 20.52 -21.32
C GLY A 27 2.09 19.04 -21.24
N PHE A 28 2.99 18.68 -20.33
CA PHE A 28 3.59 17.35 -20.25
C PHE A 28 2.56 16.27 -19.94
N ARG A 29 2.59 15.20 -20.73
CA ARG A 29 1.78 13.99 -20.58
C ARG A 29 2.63 12.77 -20.85
N ALA A 30 2.48 11.73 -20.03
CA ALA A 30 3.21 10.49 -20.19
C ALA A 30 2.42 9.28 -19.70
N LYS A 31 2.89 8.10 -20.08
CA LYS A 31 2.47 6.81 -19.55
C LYS A 31 3.54 6.33 -18.57
N MET A 32 3.14 5.96 -17.36
CA MET A 32 3.99 5.50 -16.28
C MET A 32 3.73 4.02 -16.01
N GLY A 33 4.78 3.25 -15.77
CA GLY A 33 4.69 1.89 -15.22
C GLY A 33 5.14 1.88 -13.76
N LEU A 34 4.37 1.22 -12.90
CA LEU A 34 4.73 0.91 -11.51
C LEU A 34 4.82 -0.59 -11.34
N GLU A 35 5.90 -1.04 -10.74
CA GLU A 35 6.15 -2.45 -10.45
C GLU A 35 6.52 -2.63 -8.97
N LEU A 36 5.92 -3.63 -8.32
CA LEU A 36 6.35 -4.08 -7.00
C LEU A 36 7.62 -4.94 -7.14
N ILE A 37 8.76 -4.35 -6.79
CA ILE A 37 10.08 -4.97 -6.97
C ILE A 37 10.57 -5.77 -5.76
N HIS A 38 10.15 -5.42 -4.54
CA HIS A 38 10.61 -6.06 -3.31
C HIS A 38 9.47 -6.16 -2.29
N THR A 39 9.41 -7.28 -1.59
CA THR A 39 8.50 -7.48 -0.46
C THR A 39 9.25 -7.19 0.83
N THR A 40 8.87 -6.13 1.55
CA THR A 40 9.51 -5.75 2.82
C THR A 40 8.89 -6.44 4.03
N CYS A 41 7.59 -6.74 3.97
CA CYS A 41 6.85 -7.47 4.98
C CYS A 41 5.93 -8.50 4.30
N PRO A 42 6.30 -9.80 4.26
CA PRO A 42 5.44 -10.82 3.68
C PRO A 42 4.12 -10.96 4.46
N SER A 43 3.04 -11.31 3.74
CA SER A 43 1.67 -11.34 4.30
C SER A 43 1.45 -12.44 5.34
N ALA A 44 1.01 -12.01 6.52
CA ALA A 44 -0.14 -12.44 7.35
C ALA A 44 -0.40 -13.90 7.75
N LYS A 45 0.45 -14.88 7.42
CA LYS A 45 0.52 -16.11 8.24
C LYS A 45 1.66 -15.94 9.23
N PRO A 46 1.44 -15.27 10.39
CA PRO A 46 2.42 -15.29 11.45
C PRO A 46 2.72 -16.76 11.75
N ASN A 47 3.99 -17.08 11.95
CA ASN A 47 4.38 -18.43 12.34
C ASN A 47 3.60 -18.80 13.62
N PRO A 48 2.75 -19.84 13.62
CA PRO A 48 1.94 -20.19 14.79
C PRO A 48 2.78 -20.66 15.97
N GLU A 49 4.04 -21.04 15.75
CA GLU A 49 4.99 -21.42 16.80
C GLU A 49 5.58 -20.20 17.53
N VAL A 50 5.40 -18.98 16.98
CA VAL A 50 5.95 -17.76 17.58
C VAL A 50 4.92 -17.15 18.54
N GLU A 51 5.17 -17.35 19.84
CA GLU A 51 4.40 -16.70 20.91
C GLU A 51 4.95 -15.29 21.17
N LEU A 52 4.28 -14.27 20.59
CA LEU A 52 4.57 -12.88 20.90
C LEU A 52 3.76 -12.41 22.11
N PRO A 53 4.35 -11.66 23.05
CA PRO A 53 3.59 -11.05 24.13
C PRO A 53 2.56 -10.08 23.54
N ALA A 54 1.33 -10.14 24.03
CA ALA A 54 0.29 -9.21 23.62
C ALA A 54 0.70 -7.77 23.94
N ALA A 55 0.43 -6.86 23.00
CA ALA A 55 0.71 -5.45 23.22
C ALA A 55 -0.07 -4.94 24.45
N PRO A 56 0.52 -4.10 25.32
CA PRO A 56 -0.16 -3.60 26.52
C PRO A 56 -1.52 -2.95 26.23
N SER A 57 -1.64 -2.27 25.09
CA SER A 57 -2.89 -1.63 24.64
C SER A 57 -3.98 -2.63 24.26
N LEU A 58 -3.61 -3.79 23.72
CA LEU A 58 -4.55 -4.87 23.41
C LEU A 58 -4.99 -5.55 24.71
N LEU A 59 -4.06 -5.80 25.63
CA LEU A 59 -4.33 -6.42 26.92
C LEU A 59 -5.31 -5.59 27.76
N ALA A 60 -5.11 -4.26 27.79
CA ALA A 60 -6.02 -3.34 28.47
C ALA A 60 -7.45 -3.36 27.88
N LYS A 61 -7.59 -3.49 26.55
CA LYS A 61 -8.92 -3.60 25.92
C LYS A 61 -9.63 -4.90 26.29
N LEU A 62 -8.92 -6.03 26.23
CA LEU A 62 -9.47 -7.34 26.57
C LEU A 62 -9.92 -7.42 28.04
N LEU A 63 -9.17 -6.80 28.96
CA LEU A 63 -9.54 -6.73 30.38
C LEU A 63 -10.77 -5.84 30.63
N ASN A 64 -10.97 -4.80 29.83
CA ASN A 64 -12.14 -3.92 29.95
C ASN A 64 -13.41 -4.56 29.37
N GLU A 65 -13.29 -5.40 28.33
CA GLU A 65 -14.42 -6.13 27.75
C GLU A 65 -14.88 -7.32 28.61
N ALA A 66 -14.04 -7.77 29.55
CA ALA A 66 -14.33 -8.89 30.45
C ALA A 66 -15.04 -8.49 31.77
N ASN A 67 -15.18 -7.19 32.06
CA ASN A 67 -15.89 -6.64 33.21
C ASN A 67 -17.28 -6.12 32.81
#